data_AF-A0A438X0W6-F1
#
_entry.id   AF-A0A438X0W6-F1
#
_cell.length_a   1.000
_cell.length_b   1.000
_cell.length_c   1.000
_cell.angle_alpha   90.00
_cell.angle_beta   90.00
_cell.angle_gamma   90.00
#
_symmetry.space_group_name_H-M   'P 1'
#
loop_
_entity.id
_entity.type
_entity.pdbx_description
1 polymer ?
#
loop_
_entity_poly.entity_id
_entity_poly.type
_entity_poly.pdbx_seq_one_letter_code
_entity_poly.pdbx_strand_id
1 'polypeptide(L)'
;MSILAEKLYSILKRYDELTALLSSTEVISDIKKLTELSKEQSSIEEISVASKEYLSVLENIKENKELLEDKELSELAKEELKILEIQKSDLETAIKQLLIPKDPNDDKNIYLELR
;
A
#
# COMPACT_ATOMS: atom_id res chain seq x y z
N MET A 1 -13.78 3.04 -7.11
CA MET A 1 -12.40 2.89 -6.61
C MET A 1 -11.90 4.26 -6.20
N SER A 2 -11.20 4.41 -5.08
CA SER A 2 -10.54 5.68 -4.73
C SER A 2 -9.29 5.87 -5.59
N ILE A 3 -8.96 7.11 -5.98
CA ILE A 3 -7.76 7.46 -6.77
C ILE A 3 -6.47 6.88 -6.14
N LEU A 4 -6.40 6.86 -4.81
CA LEU A 4 -5.27 6.25 -4.10
C LEU A 4 -5.16 4.75 -4.38
N ALA A 5 -6.27 4.00 -4.28
CA ALA A 5 -6.26 2.56 -4.51
C ALA A 5 -5.78 2.22 -5.93
N GLU A 6 -6.21 2.98 -6.95
CA GLU A 6 -5.74 2.79 -8.34
C GLU A 6 -4.22 2.98 -8.49
N LYS A 7 -3.64 3.96 -7.78
CA LYS A 7 -2.19 4.15 -7.74
C LYS A 7 -1.49 2.97 -7.07
N LEU A 8 -2.03 2.48 -5.95
CA LEU A 8 -1.47 1.33 -5.23
C LEU A 8 -1.50 0.05 -6.06
N TYR A 9 -2.59 -0.20 -6.78
CA TYR A 9 -2.66 -1.32 -7.73
C TYR A 9 -1.58 -1.24 -8.82
N SER A 10 -1.29 -0.03 -9.32
CA SER A 10 -0.23 0.16 -10.32
C SER A 10 1.16 -0.17 -9.75
N ILE A 11 1.41 0.20 -8.50
CA ILE A 11 2.68 -0.09 -7.81
C ILE A 11 2.81 -1.58 -7.52
N LEU A 12 1.74 -2.22 -7.04
CA LEU A 12 1.70 -3.66 -6.81
C LEU A 12 1.95 -4.45 -8.09
N LYS A 13 1.32 -4.02 -9.20
CA LYS A 13 1.56 -4.61 -10.51
C LYS A 13 3.02 -4.47 -10.91
N ARG A 14 3.61 -3.28 -10.75
CA ARG A 14 5.04 -3.07 -11.06
C ARG A 14 5.95 -3.94 -10.21
N TYR A 15 5.66 -4.08 -8.91
CA TYR A 15 6.42 -4.93 -8.00
C TYR A 15 6.36 -6.41 -8.42
N ASP A 16 5.18 -6.90 -8.82
CA ASP A 16 5.00 -8.26 -9.32
C ASP A 16 5.75 -8.49 -10.64
N GLU A 17 5.67 -7.52 -11.57
CA GLU A 17 6.44 -7.53 -12.82
C GLU A 17 7.95 -7.60 -12.57
N LEU A 18 8.48 -6.78 -11.65
CA LEU A 18 9.90 -6.81 -11.28
C LEU A 18 10.29 -8.15 -10.66
N THR A 19 9.43 -8.72 -9.80
CA THR A 19 9.65 -10.03 -9.18
C THR A 19 9.72 -11.14 -10.23
N ALA A 20 8.83 -11.11 -11.21
CA ALA A 20 8.84 -12.06 -12.33
C ALA A 20 10.09 -11.89 -13.21
N LEU A 21 10.49 -10.65 -13.51
CA LEU A 21 11.71 -10.36 -14.28
C LEU A 21 12.97 -10.84 -13.56
N LEU A 22 13.08 -10.59 -12.24
CA LEU A 22 14.21 -11.04 -11.42
C LEU A 22 14.31 -12.56 -11.33
N SER A 23 13.22 -13.27 -11.57
CA SER A 23 13.17 -14.73 -11.62
C SER A 23 13.53 -15.31 -13.00
N SER A 24 13.70 -14.46 -14.03
CA SER A 24 14.04 -14.89 -15.39
C SER A 24 15.52 -15.22 -15.54
N THR A 25 15.84 -16.32 -16.22
CA THR A 25 17.21 -16.71 -16.56
C THR A 25 17.97 -15.62 -17.33
N GLU A 26 17.27 -14.82 -18.14
CA GLU A 26 17.90 -13.71 -18.89
C GLU A 26 18.43 -12.62 -17.95
N VAL A 27 17.69 -12.29 -16.90
CA VAL A 27 18.07 -11.27 -15.91
C VAL A 27 19.11 -11.83 -14.95
N ILE A 28 18.94 -13.06 -14.48
CA ILE A 28 19.89 -13.72 -13.56
C ILE A 28 21.28 -13.84 -14.20
N SER A 29 21.35 -14.03 -15.52
CA SER A 29 22.62 -14.13 -16.25
C SER A 29 23.28 -12.78 -16.52
N ASP A 30 22.58 -11.66 -16.32
CA ASP A 30 23.08 -10.30 -16.53
C ASP A 30 23.13 -9.52 -15.20
N ILE A 31 24.30 -9.51 -14.57
CA ILE A 31 24.53 -8.88 -13.26
C ILE A 31 24.12 -7.40 -13.22
N LYS A 32 24.26 -6.67 -14.34
CA LYS A 32 23.86 -5.26 -14.39
C LYS A 32 22.35 -5.13 -14.31
N LYS A 33 21.62 -5.83 -15.19
CA LYS A 33 20.14 -5.85 -15.18
C LYS A 33 19.60 -6.33 -13.83
N LEU A 34 20.18 -7.39 -13.28
CA LEU A 34 19.79 -7.93 -11.97
C LEU A 34 19.91 -6.84 -10.89
N THR A 35 21.05 -6.16 -10.83
CA THR A 35 21.31 -5.10 -9.83
C THR A 35 20.35 -3.92 -9.98
N GLU A 36 20.07 -3.49 -11.21
CA GLU A 36 19.14 -2.38 -11.48
C GLU A 36 17.71 -2.73 -11.07
N LEU A 37 17.22 -3.90 -11.50
CA LEU A 37 15.87 -4.36 -11.19
C LEU A 37 15.68 -4.66 -9.70
N SER A 38 16.69 -5.22 -9.02
CA SER A 38 16.64 -5.44 -7.57
C SER A 38 16.55 -4.11 -6.81
N LYS A 39 17.31 -3.09 -7.22
CA LYS A 39 17.22 -1.75 -6.60
C LYS A 39 15.84 -1.13 -6.80
N GLU A 40 15.28 -1.25 -8.00
CA GLU A 40 13.93 -0.76 -8.29
C GLU A 40 12.89 -1.48 -7.43
N GLN A 41 12.96 -2.82 -7.35
CA GLN A 41 12.05 -3.64 -6.54
C GLN A 41 12.12 -3.24 -5.06
N SER A 42 13.32 -3.15 -4.48
CA SER A 42 13.51 -2.72 -3.09
C SER A 42 13.01 -1.29 -2.84
N SER A 43 13.10 -0.40 -3.83
CA SER A 43 12.64 1.00 -3.68
C SER A 43 11.12 1.10 -3.58
N ILE A 44 10.38 0.14 -4.12
CA ILE A 44 8.91 0.11 -4.08
C ILE A 44 8.35 -0.99 -3.16
N GLU A 45 9.21 -1.80 -2.56
CA GLU A 45 8.83 -2.91 -1.67
C GLU A 45 8.02 -2.41 -0.47
N GLU A 46 8.52 -1.38 0.21
CA GLU A 46 7.86 -0.79 1.38
C GLU A 46 6.46 -0.26 1.03
N ILE A 47 6.34 0.47 -0.08
CA ILE A 47 5.04 0.94 -0.59
C ILE A 47 4.14 -0.24 -0.95
N SER A 48 4.69 -1.29 -1.54
CA SER A 48 3.94 -2.48 -1.95
C SER A 48 3.39 -3.25 -0.75
N VAL A 49 4.17 -3.40 0.32
CA VAL A 49 3.72 -4.03 1.57
C VAL A 49 2.59 -3.22 2.20
N ALA A 50 2.80 -1.91 2.38
CA ALA A 50 1.76 -1.03 2.93
C ALA A 50 0.50 -1.00 2.05
N SER A 51 0.66 -1.05 0.72
CA SER A 51 -0.44 -1.13 -0.24
C SER A 51 -1.29 -2.38 -0.06
N LYS A 52 -0.65 -3.55 0.12
CA LYS A 52 -1.37 -4.82 0.35
C LYS A 52 -2.16 -4.76 1.64
N GLU A 53 -1.56 -4.23 2.70
CA GLU A 53 -2.22 -4.09 4.00
C GLU A 53 -3.42 -3.15 3.90
N TYR A 54 -3.27 -1.99 3.26
CA TYR A 54 -4.36 -1.05 3.05
C TYR A 54 -5.52 -1.66 2.26
N LEU A 55 -5.23 -2.39 1.17
CA LEU A 55 -6.26 -3.07 0.39
C LEU A 55 -6.98 -4.16 1.21
N SER A 56 -6.26 -4.90 2.04
CA SER A 56 -6.85 -5.89 2.94
C SER A 56 -7.74 -5.24 4.00
N VAL A 57 -7.33 -4.12 4.59
CA VAL A 57 -8.17 -3.35 5.52
C VAL A 57 -9.44 -2.86 4.83
N LEU A 58 -9.37 -2.40 3.58
CA LEU A 58 -10.56 -2.02 2.82
C LEU A 58 -11.52 -3.19 2.58
N GLU A 59 -11.00 -4.38 2.34
CA GLU A 59 -11.79 -5.61 2.21
C GLU A 59 -12.44 -5.98 3.54
N ASN A 60 -11.68 -6.01 4.64
CA ASN A 60 -12.20 -6.27 5.98
C ASN A 60 -13.30 -5.28 6.39
N ILE A 61 -13.15 -4.00 6.03
CA ILE A 61 -14.19 -2.97 6.25
C ILE A 61 -15.47 -3.31 5.48
N LYS A 62 -15.33 -3.77 4.24
CA LYS A 62 -16.47 -4.15 3.42
C LYS A 62 -17.18 -5.36 4.03
N GLU A 63 -16.43 -6.41 4.37
CA GLU A 63 -16.97 -7.62 4.99
C GLU A 63 -17.66 -7.32 6.33
N ASN A 64 -17.04 -6.51 7.20
CA ASN A 64 -17.67 -6.11 8.46
C ASN A 64 -18.91 -5.23 8.26
N LYS A 65 -18.98 -4.44 7.19
CA LYS A 65 -20.20 -3.68 6.83
C LYS A 65 -21.34 -4.62 6.43
N GLU A 66 -21.05 -5.74 5.77
CA GLU A 66 -22.05 -6.77 5.44
C GLU A 66 -22.54 -7.48 6.72
N LEU A 67 -21.66 -7.68 7.72
CA LEU A 67 -22.04 -8.24 9.03
C LEU A 67 -22.95 -7.32 9.87
N LEU A 68 -23.04 -6.02 9.55
CA LEU A 68 -23.95 -5.10 10.25
C LEU A 68 -25.44 -5.43 10.04
N GLU A 69 -25.76 -6.18 8.98
CA GLU A 69 -27.12 -6.62 8.67
C GLU A 69 -27.60 -7.71 9.65
N ASP A 70 -26.67 -8.42 10.30
CA ASP A 70 -26.96 -9.39 11.35
C ASP A 70 -27.05 -8.69 12.72
N LYS A 71 -28.21 -8.76 13.37
CA LYS A 71 -28.46 -8.11 14.67
C LYS A 71 -27.59 -8.65 15.80
N GLU A 72 -27.18 -9.91 15.76
CA GLU A 72 -26.34 -10.51 16.81
C GLU A 72 -24.88 -10.09 16.66
N LEU A 73 -24.43 -9.84 15.43
CA LEU A 73 -23.05 -9.44 15.13
C LEU A 73 -22.86 -7.93 14.98
N SER A 74 -23.96 -7.15 14.88
CA SER A 74 -23.93 -5.71 14.60
C SER A 74 -23.11 -4.88 15.60
N GLU A 75 -23.14 -5.21 16.90
CA GLU A 75 -22.35 -4.47 17.90
C GLU A 75 -20.85 -4.74 17.77
N LEU A 76 -20.46 -6.01 17.65
CA LEU A 76 -19.07 -6.41 17.41
C LEU A 76 -18.51 -5.84 16.10
N ALA A 77 -19.30 -5.91 15.03
CA ALA A 77 -18.91 -5.37 13.73
C ALA A 77 -18.72 -3.84 13.77
N LYS A 78 -19.51 -3.10 14.58
CA LYS A 78 -19.31 -1.64 14.74
C LYS A 78 -18.00 -1.30 15.44
N GLU A 79 -17.64 -2.03 16.49
CA GLU A 79 -16.38 -1.83 17.19
C GLU A 79 -15.19 -2.14 16.26
N GLU A 80 -15.27 -3.25 15.53
CA GLU A 80 -14.22 -3.64 14.58
C GLU A 80 -14.08 -2.63 13.44
N LEU A 81 -15.19 -2.16 12.86
CA LEU A 81 -15.18 -1.12 11.83
C LEU A 81 -14.49 0.16 12.32
N LYS A 82 -14.66 0.52 13.58
CA LYS A 82 -14.00 1.70 14.14
C LYS A 82 -12.48 1.52 14.18
N ILE A 83 -12.00 0.34 14.54
CA ILE A 83 -10.56 0.00 14.55
C ILE A 83 -10.02 0.00 13.11
N LEU A 84 -10.73 -0.65 12.19
CA LEU A 84 -10.33 -0.75 10.79
C LEU A 84 -10.30 0.62 10.09
N GLU A 85 -11.26 1.52 10.37
CA GLU A 85 -11.23 2.88 9.80
C GLU A 85 -10.06 3.72 10.34
N ILE A 86 -9.64 3.51 11.60
CA ILE A 86 -8.41 4.12 12.14
C ILE A 86 -7.18 3.57 11.41
N GLN A 87 -7.04 2.24 11.33
CA GLN A 87 -5.93 1.58 10.62
C GLN A 87 -5.85 2.01 9.16
N LYS A 88 -6.99 2.11 8.48
CA LYS A 88 -7.07 2.63 7.11
C LYS A 88 -6.51 4.04 7.00
N SER A 89 -6.84 4.93 7.95
CA SER A 89 -6.35 6.31 7.96
C SER A 89 -4.85 6.41 8.23
N ASP A 90 -4.33 5.60 9.17
CA ASP A 90 -2.89 5.52 9.45
C ASP A 90 -2.12 5.00 8.25
N LEU A 91 -2.60 3.92 7.62
CA LEU A 91 -2.01 3.37 6.40
C LEU A 91 -2.09 4.34 5.23
N GLU A 92 -3.21 5.04 5.07
CA GLU A 92 -3.35 6.06 4.03
C GLU A 92 -2.28 7.15 4.20
N THR A 93 -2.03 7.58 5.43
CA THR A 93 -1.02 8.59 5.75
C THR A 93 0.39 8.07 5.50
N ALA A 94 0.71 6.87 5.98
CA ALA A 94 2.02 6.24 5.77
C ALA A 94 2.31 6.06 4.27
N ILE A 95 1.36 5.51 3.52
CA ILE A 95 1.47 5.33 2.07
C ILE A 95 1.67 6.66 1.37
N LYS A 96 0.92 7.70 1.73
CA LYS A 96 1.10 9.04 1.16
C LYS A 96 2.51 9.56 1.37
N GLN A 97 3.11 9.33 2.53
CA GLN A 97 4.50 9.70 2.79
C GLN A 97 5.48 8.91 1.93
N LEU A 98 5.26 7.61 1.77
CA LEU A 98 6.11 6.75 0.94
C LEU A 98 6.00 7.04 -0.56
N LEU A 99 4.83 7.52 -1.01
CA LEU A 99 4.59 7.94 -2.40
C LEU A 99 5.27 9.25 -2.77
N ILE A 100 5.70 10.04 -1.79
CA ILE A 100 6.52 11.22 -2.05
C ILE A 100 7.89 10.69 -2.48
N PRO A 101 8.32 10.92 -3.74
CA PRO A 101 9.67 10.54 -4.15
C PRO A 101 10.62 11.19 -3.15
N LYS A 102 11.62 10.44 -2.66
CA LYS A 102 12.72 11.02 -1.88
C LYS A 102 13.37 12.10 -2.73
N ASP A 103 12.90 13.33 -2.60
CA ASP A 103 13.51 14.47 -3.25
C ASP A 103 14.88 14.63 -2.59
N PRO A 104 15.98 14.70 -3.36
CA PRO A 104 17.28 15.02 -2.77
C PRO A 104 17.29 16.41 -2.10
N ASN A 105 16.21 17.20 -2.19
CA ASN A 105 16.04 18.51 -1.56
C ASN A 105 14.91 18.59 -0.50
N ASP A 106 14.23 17.50 -0.13
CA ASP A 106 12.97 17.57 0.67
C ASP A 106 13.15 17.81 2.18
N ASP A 107 14.30 18.32 2.62
CA ASP A 107 14.52 18.74 4.02
C ASP A 107 13.90 20.13 4.33
N LYS A 108 12.82 20.50 3.63
CA LYS A 108 12.16 21.79 3.85
C LYS A 108 10.64 21.68 3.90
N ASN A 109 10.18 21.44 5.14
CA ASN A 109 8.97 22.00 5.73
C ASN A 109 7.70 21.88 4.89
N ILE A 110 6.85 20.91 5.24
CA ILE A 110 5.42 21.03 4.96
C ILE A 110 4.66 20.81 6.27
N TYR A 111 4.48 21.91 6.99
CA TYR A 111 3.46 22.03 8.04
C TYR A 111 2.10 21.95 7.35
N LEU A 112 1.40 20.82 7.50
CA LEU A 112 0.01 20.73 7.09
C LEU A 112 -0.87 21.20 8.27
N GLU A 113 -1.22 22.48 8.26
CA GLU A 113 -2.26 23.02 9.14
C GLU A 113 -3.60 22.36 8.78
N LEU A 114 -4.13 21.52 9.68
CA LEU A 114 -5.53 21.08 9.63
C LEU A 114 -6.38 22.11 10.37
N ARG A 115 -7.33 22.74 9.67
CA ARG A 115 -8.36 23.63 10.25
C ARG A 115 -9.58 22.85 10.68
#